data_AF-A0A374WP72-F1
#
_entry.id   AF-A0A374WP72-F1
#
_cell.length_a   1.000
_cell.length_b   1.000
_cell.length_c   1.000
_cell.angle_alpha   90.00
_cell.angle_beta   90.00
_cell.angle_gamma   90.00
#
_symmetry.space_group_name_H-M   'P 1'
#
loop_
_entity.id
_entity.type
_entity.pdbx_description
1 polymer ?
#
loop_
_entity_poly.entity_id
_entity_poly.type
_entity_poly.pdbx_seq_one_letter_code
_entity_poly.pdbx_strand_id
1 'polypeptide(L)'
;MKRSIFLSIILSLFLVACIPQAMAQKQSRLEKLLRYLNDNDADKWQKNRDKIDDETQTYYAEELALLDVLNGLWNEQSEQAAINYFGCYERATKAYFPNICEEEKIQLSNVQNKAELAVISILEASKDQIPFSKTLMDSIRSSGYPGDSAILQKVRDIREMALLEGMLKTPTLNIYQTYITEYPNGKFISQINTAENKRLYQIVKSNPTSANFKAFFDNANMQKFFTDKDTRPFLPEVRALYDDFLFQGIDSLREKGNATDIRQIIDEYKQSPYLTSTARTHLDDLEYLSEKADFELLKAAIVNSESLSMLQDFLCTHRYKEFRDQANALRTPFILQTIISTPTSVKYYNGGRLIKSAENDSTGNTSTTYSYDDKGQLISTLSLTVKNGQLSNEIQTNRLYDPQGHCIFEVQTSPKTKTDLYRRTRRIGTDGSIESDSLKYTDGRVIISSYNKQGLLTETKEYNKNGELQAYTANKYDDKGRLISSQHQNLLFANSSDQIISQKDAYEYDKYGYLTQIVYQRILGNNQKTSGCLICLYDKYGNQIDSNSYYEYDNTGQWICRTDREHPKEVERIQYIYK
;
A
#
# COMPACT_ATOMS: atom_id res chain seq x y z
N MET A 1 -59.75 98.78 35.23
CA MET A 1 -60.29 99.14 33.90
C MET A 1 -60.16 97.94 32.96
N LYS A 2 -61.30 97.52 32.39
CA LYS A 2 -61.52 96.90 31.06
C LYS A 2 -60.78 95.60 30.66
N ARG A 3 -61.63 94.59 30.41
CA ARG A 3 -61.70 93.70 29.23
C ARG A 3 -60.44 92.94 28.81
N SER A 4 -60.44 91.63 29.02
CA SER A 4 -60.28 90.58 27.98
C SER A 4 -60.12 89.22 28.69
N ILE A 5 -60.37 88.12 27.98
CA ILE A 5 -60.23 86.71 28.44
C ILE A 5 -61.48 86.14 29.14
N PHE A 6 -62.61 86.11 28.44
CA PHE A 6 -63.74 85.22 28.75
C PHE A 6 -64.20 84.41 27.53
N LEU A 7 -63.28 84.10 26.61
CA LEU A 7 -63.59 83.37 25.37
C LEU A 7 -62.57 82.27 25.02
N SER A 8 -62.00 81.59 26.02
CA SER A 8 -61.09 80.46 25.80
C SER A 8 -61.32 79.26 26.73
N ILE A 9 -62.47 79.20 27.41
CA ILE A 9 -62.80 78.16 28.41
C ILE A 9 -63.97 77.25 27.95
N ILE A 10 -64.49 77.43 26.72
CA ILE A 10 -65.56 76.58 26.15
C ILE A 10 -65.09 75.87 24.86
N LEU A 11 -63.78 75.68 24.65
CA LEU A 11 -63.26 74.97 23.47
C LEU A 11 -62.10 73.99 23.77
N SER A 12 -61.91 73.60 25.03
CA SER A 12 -60.83 72.69 25.46
C SER A 12 -61.30 71.52 26.33
N LEU A 13 -62.61 71.28 26.41
CA LEU A 13 -63.21 70.17 27.18
C LEU A 13 -64.09 69.22 26.34
N PHE A 14 -63.90 69.22 25.00
CA PHE A 14 -64.57 68.30 24.06
C PHE A 14 -63.57 67.64 23.08
N LEU A 15 -62.46 67.13 23.61
CA LEU A 15 -61.62 66.13 22.93
C LEU A 15 -61.53 64.87 23.78
N VAL A 16 -62.69 64.41 24.26
CA VAL A 16 -62.91 62.96 24.42
C VAL A 16 -63.07 62.44 23.00
N ALA A 17 -62.20 61.50 22.61
CA ALA A 17 -62.15 60.92 21.28
C ALA A 17 -63.49 60.28 20.87
N CYS A 18 -64.35 61.05 20.20
CA CYS A 18 -65.45 60.51 19.42
C CYS A 18 -64.89 60.03 18.08
N ILE A 19 -64.69 58.71 17.96
CA ILE A 19 -64.54 58.05 16.67
C ILE A 19 -65.76 58.44 15.81
N PRO A 20 -65.62 58.95 14.58
CA PRO A 20 -66.77 59.27 13.73
C PRO A 20 -67.67 58.03 13.60
N GLN A 21 -68.98 58.19 13.67
CA GLN A 21 -69.94 57.05 13.71
C GLN A 21 -69.78 56.07 12.52
N ALA A 22 -69.32 56.56 11.36
CA ALA A 22 -68.95 55.75 10.20
C ALA A 22 -67.70 54.88 10.43
N MET A 23 -66.72 55.36 11.19
CA MET A 23 -65.49 54.65 11.53
C MET A 23 -65.76 53.54 12.56
N ALA A 24 -66.65 53.77 13.52
CA ALA A 24 -67.10 52.75 14.47
C ALA A 24 -67.82 51.57 13.76
N GLN A 25 -68.62 51.88 12.73
CA GLN A 25 -69.30 50.84 11.93
C GLN A 25 -68.31 50.00 11.09
N LYS A 26 -67.22 50.61 10.62
CA LYS A 26 -66.16 49.91 9.87
C LYS A 26 -65.33 49.01 10.79
N GLN A 27 -64.93 49.50 11.96
CA GLN A 27 -64.24 48.70 12.98
C GLN A 27 -65.06 47.48 13.43
N SER A 28 -66.37 47.66 13.66
CA SER A 28 -67.29 46.58 14.04
C SER A 28 -67.36 45.42 13.05
N ARG A 29 -67.00 45.65 11.77
CA ARG A 29 -66.93 44.57 10.78
C ARG A 29 -65.69 43.70 11.00
N LEU A 30 -64.55 44.29 11.35
CA LEU A 30 -63.33 43.56 11.67
C LEU A 30 -63.42 42.82 13.01
N GLU A 31 -64.03 43.45 14.01
CA GLU A 31 -64.37 42.83 15.29
C GLU A 31 -65.17 41.53 15.10
N LYS A 32 -66.23 41.56 14.27
CA LYS A 32 -67.00 40.36 13.92
C LYS A 32 -66.16 39.27 13.24
N LEU A 33 -65.23 39.65 12.37
CA LEU A 33 -64.33 38.69 11.71
C LEU A 33 -63.39 38.05 12.71
N LEU A 34 -62.77 38.84 13.60
CA LEU A 34 -61.92 38.32 14.67
C LEU A 34 -62.70 37.34 15.56
N ARG A 35 -63.94 37.69 15.93
CA ARG A 35 -64.81 36.80 16.71
C ARG A 35 -65.10 35.49 15.99
N TYR A 36 -65.51 35.53 14.71
CA TYR A 36 -65.79 34.30 13.96
C TYR A 36 -64.55 33.41 13.81
N LEU A 37 -63.34 33.98 13.62
CA LEU A 37 -62.10 33.20 13.64
C LEU A 37 -61.80 32.61 15.02
N ASN A 38 -62.02 33.38 16.08
CA ASN A 38 -61.78 32.92 17.44
C ASN A 38 -62.72 31.77 17.82
N ASP A 39 -63.98 31.84 17.37
CA ASP A 39 -65.02 30.82 17.57
C ASP A 39 -64.92 29.63 16.60
N ASN A 40 -63.92 29.61 15.71
CA ASN A 40 -63.72 28.61 14.64
C ASN A 40 -64.92 28.47 13.67
N ASP A 41 -65.65 29.56 13.40
CA ASP A 41 -66.78 29.59 12.47
C ASP A 41 -66.33 30.08 11.09
N ALA A 42 -65.63 29.21 10.35
CA ALA A 42 -65.04 29.53 9.05
C ALA A 42 -66.08 29.94 8.00
N ASP A 43 -67.27 29.32 8.02
CA ASP A 43 -68.37 29.63 7.10
C ASP A 43 -68.90 31.05 7.30
N LYS A 44 -69.09 31.48 8.57
CA LYS A 44 -69.49 32.86 8.85
C LYS A 44 -68.34 33.82 8.59
N TRP A 45 -67.10 33.44 8.88
CA TRP A 45 -65.95 34.28 8.58
C TRP A 45 -65.88 34.61 7.09
N GLN A 46 -65.86 33.59 6.22
CA GLN A 46 -65.76 33.77 4.76
C GLN A 46 -66.89 34.66 4.22
N LYS A 47 -68.14 34.35 4.60
CA LYS A 47 -69.32 35.13 4.16
C LYS A 47 -69.30 36.59 4.58
N ASN A 48 -68.63 36.93 5.68
CA ASN A 48 -68.51 38.31 6.14
C ASN A 48 -67.26 38.98 5.57
N ARG A 49 -66.19 38.21 5.33
CA ARG A 49 -64.95 38.68 4.70
C ARG A 49 -65.19 39.15 3.26
N ASP A 50 -66.05 38.47 2.52
CA ASP A 50 -66.44 38.84 1.14
C ASP A 50 -67.31 40.11 1.07
N LYS A 51 -67.88 40.56 2.19
CA LYS A 51 -68.81 41.70 2.27
C LYS A 51 -68.16 43.00 2.74
N ILE A 52 -66.84 43.01 2.93
CA ILE A 52 -66.10 44.21 3.34
C ILE A 52 -65.94 45.12 2.12
N ASP A 53 -66.42 46.37 2.21
CA ASP A 53 -66.24 47.37 1.15
C ASP A 53 -64.79 47.84 1.01
N ASP A 54 -64.43 48.31 -0.18
CA ASP A 54 -63.07 48.74 -0.55
C ASP A 54 -62.49 49.82 0.37
N GLU A 55 -63.34 50.72 0.87
CA GLU A 55 -62.92 51.80 1.77
C GLU A 55 -62.47 51.24 3.12
N THR A 56 -63.21 50.24 3.64
CA THR A 56 -62.86 49.51 4.86
C THR A 56 -61.63 48.63 4.66
N GLN A 57 -61.51 47.96 3.51
CA GLN A 57 -60.31 47.17 3.18
C GLN A 57 -59.06 48.03 3.12
N THR A 58 -59.15 49.22 2.54
CA THR A 58 -58.02 50.15 2.43
C THR A 58 -57.63 50.72 3.80
N TYR A 59 -58.62 51.09 4.62
CA TYR A 59 -58.37 51.73 5.90
C TYR A 59 -57.80 50.78 6.95
N TYR A 60 -58.26 49.51 6.98
CA TYR A 60 -57.78 48.47 7.90
C TYR A 60 -56.96 47.39 7.19
N ALA A 61 -56.15 47.78 6.20
CA ALA A 61 -55.43 46.85 5.35
C ALA A 61 -54.50 45.90 6.14
N GLU A 62 -53.85 46.40 7.20
CA GLU A 62 -52.92 45.62 8.02
C GLU A 62 -53.65 44.61 8.93
N GLU A 63 -54.76 45.03 9.57
CA GLU A 63 -55.60 44.15 10.38
C GLU A 63 -56.25 43.06 9.53
N LEU A 64 -56.73 43.44 8.34
CA LEU A 64 -57.38 42.50 7.43
C LEU A 64 -56.37 41.48 6.90
N ALA A 65 -55.15 41.91 6.57
CA ALA A 65 -54.07 41.00 6.19
C ALA A 65 -53.71 40.04 7.33
N LEU A 66 -53.69 40.49 8.59
CA LEU A 66 -53.51 39.59 9.73
C LEU A 66 -54.67 38.61 9.88
N LEU A 67 -55.93 39.05 9.78
CA LEU A 67 -57.10 38.18 9.87
C LEU A 67 -57.12 37.11 8.76
N ASP A 68 -56.74 37.48 7.54
CA ASP A 68 -56.61 36.54 6.41
C ASP A 68 -55.53 35.49 6.68
N VAL A 69 -54.39 35.91 7.22
CA VAL A 69 -53.32 34.98 7.62
C VAL A 69 -53.76 34.09 8.80
N LEU A 70 -54.48 34.62 9.79
CA LEU A 70 -55.02 33.83 10.90
C LEU A 70 -56.03 32.79 10.40
N ASN A 71 -56.86 33.12 9.40
CA ASN A 71 -57.73 32.15 8.74
C ASN A 71 -56.92 31.04 8.07
N GLY A 72 -55.89 31.41 7.29
CA GLY A 72 -55.01 30.44 6.63
C GLY A 72 -54.27 29.54 7.61
N LEU A 73 -53.91 30.05 8.79
CA LEU A 73 -53.30 29.26 9.88
C LEU A 73 -54.29 28.30 10.54
N TRP A 74 -55.43 28.80 10.99
CA TRP A 74 -56.33 28.04 11.86
C TRP A 74 -57.25 27.09 11.10
N ASN A 75 -57.65 27.45 9.87
CA ASN A 75 -58.62 26.69 9.10
C ASN A 75 -57.99 25.95 7.91
N GLU A 76 -56.96 26.51 7.28
CA GLU A 76 -56.37 25.95 6.04
C GLU A 76 -55.04 25.22 6.27
N GLN A 77 -54.42 25.34 7.45
CA GLN A 77 -53.09 24.78 7.76
C GLN A 77 -52.01 25.20 6.72
N SER A 78 -52.09 26.45 6.25
CA SER A 78 -51.27 26.94 5.14
C SER A 78 -49.84 27.31 5.56
N GLU A 79 -48.83 26.68 4.94
CA GLU A 79 -47.41 27.05 5.11
C GLU A 79 -47.14 28.51 4.71
N GLN A 80 -47.82 29.00 3.66
CA GLN A 80 -47.70 30.39 3.23
C GLN A 80 -48.26 31.36 4.27
N ALA A 81 -49.37 31.01 4.93
CA ALA A 81 -49.92 31.78 6.03
C ALA A 81 -48.93 31.81 7.21
N ALA A 82 -48.30 30.68 7.53
CA ALA A 82 -47.26 30.61 8.57
C ALA A 82 -46.05 31.51 8.27
N ILE A 83 -45.61 31.58 7.01
CA ILE A 83 -44.52 32.49 6.61
C ILE A 83 -44.95 33.95 6.75
N ASN A 84 -46.17 34.30 6.33
CA ASN A 84 -46.64 35.69 6.33
C ASN A 84 -47.02 36.22 7.72
N TYR A 85 -47.34 35.33 8.66
CA TYR A 85 -47.86 35.65 9.98
C TYR A 85 -47.04 36.69 10.72
N PHE A 86 -45.73 36.48 10.87
CA PHE A 86 -44.89 37.36 11.70
C PHE A 86 -44.87 38.80 11.18
N GLY A 87 -44.83 38.99 9.86
CA GLY A 87 -44.86 40.31 9.24
C GLY A 87 -46.24 40.98 9.30
N CYS A 88 -47.31 40.22 9.17
CA CYS A 88 -48.68 40.74 9.33
C CYS A 88 -48.98 41.08 10.79
N TYR A 89 -48.56 40.24 11.73
CA TYR A 89 -48.76 40.46 13.16
C TYR A 89 -48.04 41.72 13.65
N GLU A 90 -46.77 41.90 13.29
CA GLU A 90 -46.00 43.09 13.67
C GLU A 90 -46.60 44.40 13.13
N ARG A 91 -47.15 44.38 11.91
CA ARG A 91 -47.77 45.57 11.31
C ARG A 91 -49.13 45.87 11.93
N ALA A 92 -49.98 44.85 12.06
CA ALA A 92 -51.32 45.00 12.63
C ALA A 92 -51.30 45.40 14.11
N THR A 93 -50.36 44.87 14.91
CA THR A 93 -50.22 45.23 16.33
C THR A 93 -49.71 46.65 16.57
N LYS A 94 -49.01 47.25 15.60
CA LYS A 94 -48.63 48.68 15.61
C LYS A 94 -49.74 49.60 15.10
N ALA A 95 -50.80 49.04 14.54
CA ALA A 95 -51.95 49.75 14.00
C ALA A 95 -53.17 49.61 14.94
N TYR A 96 -54.34 49.23 14.44
CA TYR A 96 -55.61 49.21 15.17
C TYR A 96 -55.99 47.84 15.73
N PHE A 97 -55.24 46.77 15.42
CA PHE A 97 -55.57 45.42 15.89
C PHE A 97 -55.70 45.26 17.42
N PRO A 98 -54.87 45.92 18.27
CA PRO A 98 -55.05 45.83 19.72
C PRO A 98 -56.41 46.37 20.18
N ASN A 99 -56.90 47.46 19.58
CA ASN A 99 -58.20 48.04 19.89
C ASN A 99 -59.34 47.09 19.49
N ILE A 100 -59.22 46.44 18.33
CA ILE A 100 -60.19 45.43 17.85
C ILE A 100 -60.25 44.23 18.82
N CYS A 101 -59.10 43.80 19.34
CA CYS A 101 -59.03 42.75 20.34
C CYS A 101 -59.72 43.15 21.66
N GLU A 102 -59.51 44.39 22.12
CA GLU A 102 -60.10 44.92 23.35
C GLU A 102 -61.64 44.99 23.29
N GLU A 103 -62.20 45.48 22.17
CA GLU A 103 -63.65 45.60 21.97
C GLU A 103 -64.37 44.24 21.96
N GLU A 104 -63.78 43.21 21.32
CA GLU A 104 -64.32 41.85 21.35
C GLU A 104 -63.93 41.07 22.61
N LYS A 105 -63.24 41.71 23.58
CA LYS A 105 -62.77 41.10 24.84
C LYS A 105 -61.89 39.87 24.63
N ILE A 106 -61.14 39.83 23.51
CA ILE A 106 -60.18 38.78 23.21
C ILE A 106 -58.80 39.29 23.62
N GLN A 107 -58.11 38.59 24.51
CA GLN A 107 -56.74 38.96 24.86
C GLN A 107 -55.81 38.76 23.65
N LEU A 108 -55.05 39.80 23.30
CA LEU A 108 -54.10 39.77 22.18
C LEU A 108 -53.08 38.62 22.31
N SER A 109 -52.63 38.33 23.54
CA SER A 109 -51.76 37.20 23.85
C SER A 109 -52.38 35.84 23.52
N ASN A 110 -53.70 35.68 23.61
CA ASN A 110 -54.37 34.42 23.25
C ASN A 110 -54.38 34.22 21.73
N VAL A 111 -54.61 35.30 20.96
CA VAL A 111 -54.52 35.27 19.49
C VAL A 111 -53.09 34.91 19.06
N GLN A 112 -52.10 35.58 19.67
CA GLN A 112 -50.69 35.31 19.44
C GLN A 112 -50.34 33.85 19.73
N ASN A 113 -50.68 33.35 20.93
CA ASN A 113 -50.38 31.98 21.34
C ASN A 113 -51.06 30.95 20.42
N LYS A 114 -52.32 31.16 20.03
CA LYS A 114 -53.05 30.25 19.13
C LYS A 114 -52.42 30.24 17.73
N ALA A 115 -52.02 31.40 17.21
CA ALA A 115 -51.33 31.50 15.93
C ALA A 115 -49.94 30.86 15.96
N GLU A 116 -49.14 31.13 17.01
CA GLU A 116 -47.82 30.53 17.20
C GLU A 116 -47.89 28.99 17.30
N LEU A 117 -48.87 28.44 18.03
CA LEU A 117 -49.10 27.00 18.11
C LEU A 117 -49.49 26.40 16.75
N ALA A 118 -50.30 27.10 15.96
CA ALA A 118 -50.65 26.68 14.60
C ALA A 118 -49.41 26.66 13.69
N VAL A 119 -48.58 27.71 13.72
CA VAL A 119 -47.31 27.76 12.96
C VAL A 119 -46.42 26.56 13.29
N ILE A 120 -46.26 26.23 14.57
CA ILE A 120 -45.46 25.07 14.99
C ILE A 120 -46.09 23.76 14.51
N SER A 121 -47.40 23.59 14.63
CA SER A 121 -48.10 22.37 14.18
C SER A 121 -47.97 22.15 12.67
N ILE A 122 -48.07 23.23 11.88
CA ILE A 122 -47.87 23.19 10.42
C ILE A 122 -46.42 22.80 10.09
N LEU A 123 -45.43 23.36 10.81
CA LEU A 123 -44.03 23.00 10.63
C LEU A 123 -43.74 21.53 10.97
N GLU A 124 -44.28 21.02 12.08
CA GLU A 124 -44.11 19.62 12.47
C GLU A 124 -44.74 18.67 11.44
N ALA A 125 -45.88 19.03 10.85
CA ALA A 125 -46.56 18.23 9.83
C ALA A 125 -45.95 18.34 8.42
N SER A 126 -45.09 19.34 8.16
CA SER A 126 -44.51 19.57 6.85
C SER A 126 -43.59 18.43 6.40
N LYS A 127 -43.63 18.10 5.11
CA LYS A 127 -42.67 17.15 4.50
C LYS A 127 -41.31 17.77 4.26
N ASP A 128 -41.27 19.10 4.21
CA ASP A 128 -40.12 19.91 3.83
C ASP A 128 -39.63 20.73 5.03
N GLN A 129 -39.59 20.11 6.23
CA GLN A 129 -39.26 20.76 7.50
C GLN A 129 -37.95 21.56 7.45
N ILE A 130 -36.93 21.08 6.72
CA ILE A 130 -35.65 21.80 6.58
C ILE A 130 -35.85 23.10 5.78
N PRO A 131 -36.20 23.13 4.50
CA PRO A 131 -36.37 24.40 3.80
C PRO A 131 -37.49 25.27 4.41
N PHE A 132 -38.57 24.68 4.93
CA PHE A 132 -39.67 25.44 5.53
C PHE A 132 -39.27 26.15 6.83
N SER A 133 -38.60 25.45 7.76
CA SER A 133 -38.09 26.08 9.00
C SER A 133 -37.10 27.21 8.72
N LYS A 134 -36.29 27.10 7.66
CA LYS A 134 -35.36 28.16 7.24
C LYS A 134 -36.13 29.42 6.84
N THR A 135 -37.15 29.27 5.99
CA THR A 135 -38.01 30.38 5.55
C THR A 135 -38.76 31.01 6.73
N LEU A 136 -39.26 30.21 7.68
CA LEU A 136 -39.90 30.72 8.90
C LEU A 136 -38.92 31.55 9.75
N MET A 137 -37.70 31.06 9.99
CA MET A 137 -36.69 31.82 10.73
C MET A 137 -36.31 33.12 10.03
N ASP A 138 -36.20 33.11 8.70
CA ASP A 138 -35.90 34.31 7.91
C ASP A 138 -37.07 35.31 7.97
N SER A 139 -38.31 34.82 7.94
CA SER A 139 -39.51 35.65 8.14
C SER A 139 -39.51 36.32 9.51
N ILE A 140 -39.35 35.56 10.60
CA ILE A 140 -39.26 36.07 11.99
C ILE A 140 -38.17 37.15 12.10
N ARG A 141 -37.00 36.90 11.52
CA ARG A 141 -35.87 37.83 11.57
C ARG A 141 -36.15 39.12 10.78
N SER A 142 -36.82 39.02 9.63
CA SER A 142 -37.07 40.15 8.74
C SER A 142 -38.24 41.04 9.17
N SER A 143 -39.23 40.49 9.89
CA SER A 143 -40.44 41.20 10.31
C SER A 143 -40.24 42.12 11.51
N GLY A 144 -39.15 41.96 12.27
CA GLY A 144 -38.95 42.65 13.54
C GLY A 144 -39.66 41.98 14.72
N TYR A 145 -40.19 40.76 14.53
CA TYR A 145 -40.75 39.95 15.62
C TYR A 145 -39.67 39.65 16.68
N PRO A 146 -40.02 39.58 17.98
CA PRO A 146 -39.03 39.42 19.04
C PRO A 146 -38.07 38.23 18.80
N GLY A 147 -36.78 38.54 18.70
CA GLY A 147 -35.72 37.58 18.37
C GLY A 147 -35.39 36.59 19.50
N ASP A 148 -35.92 36.80 20.69
CA ASP A 148 -35.84 35.91 21.87
C ASP A 148 -37.17 35.19 22.14
N SER A 149 -38.11 35.23 21.19
CA SER A 149 -39.41 34.58 21.33
C SER A 149 -39.30 33.05 21.46
N ALA A 150 -40.15 32.47 22.32
CA ALA A 150 -40.22 31.03 22.53
C ALA A 150 -40.51 30.27 21.22
N ILE A 151 -41.27 30.85 20.28
CA ILE A 151 -41.52 30.27 18.97
C ILE A 151 -40.25 30.14 18.13
N LEU A 152 -39.36 31.15 18.10
CA LEU A 152 -38.12 31.06 17.33
C LEU A 152 -37.25 29.91 17.85
N GLN A 153 -37.19 29.71 19.17
CA GLN A 153 -36.45 28.59 19.76
C GLN A 153 -37.08 27.24 19.37
N LYS A 154 -38.41 27.12 19.38
CA LYS A 154 -39.10 25.90 18.92
C LYS A 154 -38.84 25.60 17.43
N VAL A 155 -38.91 26.61 16.56
CA VAL A 155 -38.59 26.45 15.13
C VAL A 155 -37.13 25.98 14.96
N ARG A 156 -36.19 26.55 15.71
CA ARG A 156 -34.79 26.12 15.71
C ARG A 156 -34.60 24.68 16.17
N ASP A 157 -35.31 24.26 17.22
CA ASP A 157 -35.24 22.89 17.75
C ASP A 157 -35.81 21.87 16.75
N ILE A 158 -36.95 22.16 16.10
CA ILE A 158 -37.54 21.30 15.07
C ILE A 158 -36.59 21.18 13.87
N ARG A 159 -36.00 22.29 13.44
CA ARG A 159 -35.02 22.30 12.35
C ARG A 159 -33.78 21.46 12.68
N GLU A 160 -33.23 21.64 13.88
CA GLU A 160 -32.07 20.89 14.32
C GLU A 160 -32.33 19.37 14.32
N MET A 161 -33.53 18.98 14.79
CA MET A 161 -33.99 17.59 14.77
C MET A 161 -34.19 17.05 13.34
N ALA A 162 -34.80 17.85 12.46
CA ALA A 162 -35.00 17.48 11.05
C ALA A 162 -33.66 17.26 10.32
N LEU A 163 -32.64 18.08 10.60
CA LEU A 163 -31.28 17.90 10.07
C LEU A 163 -30.65 16.59 10.57
N LEU A 164 -30.82 16.25 11.85
CA LEU A 164 -30.38 14.96 12.40
C LEU A 164 -31.07 13.80 11.69
N GLU A 165 -32.40 13.81 11.62
CA GLU A 165 -33.14 12.74 10.95
C GLU A 165 -32.74 12.59 9.48
N GLY A 166 -32.54 13.71 8.79
CA GLY A 166 -32.01 13.74 7.42
C GLY A 166 -30.66 13.03 7.32
N MET A 167 -29.73 13.32 8.22
CA MET A 167 -28.42 12.64 8.27
C MET A 167 -28.52 11.15 8.57
N LEU A 168 -29.48 10.72 9.39
CA LEU A 168 -29.65 9.31 9.75
C LEU A 168 -30.33 8.50 8.65
N LYS A 169 -31.32 9.07 7.94
CA LYS A 169 -32.09 8.41 6.87
C LYS A 169 -31.36 8.44 5.53
N THR A 170 -30.93 9.63 5.10
CA THR A 170 -30.29 9.85 3.78
C THR A 170 -29.08 10.79 3.95
N PRO A 171 -27.94 10.28 4.47
CA PRO A 171 -26.79 11.11 4.76
C PRO A 171 -26.25 11.79 3.50
N THR A 172 -26.15 13.12 3.52
CA THR A 172 -25.55 13.91 2.42
C THR A 172 -24.60 14.96 2.97
N LEU A 173 -23.61 15.32 2.15
CA LEU A 173 -22.66 16.39 2.51
C LEU A 173 -23.38 17.73 2.76
N ASN A 174 -24.43 18.02 2.00
CA ASN A 174 -25.19 19.26 2.15
C ASN A 174 -25.84 19.37 3.53
N ILE A 175 -26.53 18.32 4.01
CA ILE A 175 -27.17 18.31 5.34
C ILE A 175 -26.10 18.46 6.43
N TYR A 176 -24.97 17.76 6.31
CA TYR A 176 -23.85 17.88 7.24
C TYR A 176 -23.31 19.32 7.30
N GLN A 177 -23.03 19.93 6.15
CA GLN A 177 -22.53 21.30 6.07
C GLN A 177 -23.53 22.30 6.66
N THR A 178 -24.83 22.17 6.35
CA THR A 178 -25.88 22.99 6.95
C THR A 178 -25.86 22.89 8.47
N TYR A 179 -25.80 21.67 9.02
CA TYR A 179 -25.80 21.48 10.47
C TYR A 179 -24.58 22.11 11.14
N ILE A 180 -23.36 21.86 10.64
CA ILE A 180 -22.13 22.37 11.26
C ILE A 180 -22.07 23.91 11.21
N THR A 181 -22.60 24.52 10.14
CA THR A 181 -22.66 25.98 10.01
C THR A 181 -23.70 26.61 10.91
N GLU A 182 -24.91 26.04 10.99
CA GLU A 182 -26.02 26.64 11.73
C GLU A 182 -26.02 26.28 13.22
N TYR A 183 -25.50 25.10 13.58
CA TYR A 183 -25.55 24.53 14.93
C TYR A 183 -24.17 24.02 15.40
N PRO A 184 -23.12 24.87 15.45
CA PRO A 184 -21.77 24.45 15.82
C PRO A 184 -21.67 23.85 17.24
N ASN A 185 -22.58 24.26 18.14
CA ASN A 185 -22.72 23.73 19.50
C ASN A 185 -24.08 23.05 19.71
N GLY A 186 -24.66 22.49 18.63
CA GLY A 186 -25.97 21.84 18.65
C GLY A 186 -26.03 20.61 19.55
N LYS A 187 -27.24 20.29 20.01
CA LYS A 187 -27.57 19.12 20.85
C LYS A 187 -27.14 17.80 20.19
N PHE A 188 -27.22 17.75 18.86
CA PHE A 188 -27.00 16.52 18.08
C PHE A 188 -25.65 16.46 17.35
N ILE A 189 -24.71 17.37 17.64
CA ILE A 189 -23.40 17.45 16.97
C ILE A 189 -22.64 16.12 16.97
N SER A 190 -22.75 15.36 18.07
CA SER A 190 -22.10 14.04 18.21
C SER A 190 -22.67 12.99 17.24
N GLN A 191 -23.99 12.95 17.09
CA GLN A 191 -24.68 12.02 16.21
C GLN A 191 -24.46 12.40 14.74
N ILE A 192 -24.50 13.70 14.43
CA ILE A 192 -24.20 14.25 13.08
C ILE A 192 -22.78 13.87 12.64
N ASN A 193 -21.77 14.11 13.48
CA ASN A 193 -20.38 13.75 13.15
C ASN A 193 -20.20 12.23 13.03
N THR A 194 -20.91 11.44 13.84
CA THR A 194 -20.87 9.97 13.73
C THR A 194 -21.48 9.49 12.41
N ALA A 195 -22.61 10.06 11.99
CA ALA A 195 -23.26 9.76 10.71
C ALA A 195 -22.39 10.18 9.51
N GLU A 196 -21.75 11.34 9.58
CA GLU A 196 -20.83 11.80 8.53
C GLU A 196 -19.59 10.90 8.43
N ASN A 197 -18.99 10.50 9.54
CA ASN A 197 -17.86 9.57 9.54
C ASN A 197 -18.23 8.24 8.87
N LYS A 198 -19.44 7.72 9.17
CA LYS A 198 -19.98 6.52 8.51
C LYS A 198 -20.18 6.74 7.01
N ARG A 199 -20.68 7.90 6.59
CA ARG A 199 -20.84 8.26 5.16
C ARG A 199 -19.50 8.26 4.42
N LEU A 200 -18.48 8.91 4.99
CA LEU A 200 -17.12 8.95 4.41
C LEU A 200 -16.53 7.53 4.29
N TYR A 201 -16.71 6.69 5.31
CA TYR A 201 -16.30 5.29 5.25
C TYR A 201 -16.99 4.52 4.11
N GLN A 202 -18.31 4.65 3.96
CA GLN A 202 -19.04 3.95 2.88
C GLN A 202 -18.60 4.40 1.48
N ILE A 203 -18.23 5.67 1.31
CA ILE A 203 -17.69 6.19 0.04
C ILE A 203 -16.36 5.52 -0.28
N VAL A 204 -15.44 5.46 0.68
CA VAL A 204 -14.15 4.79 0.50
C VAL A 204 -14.35 3.31 0.18
N LYS A 205 -15.24 2.62 0.90
CA LYS A 205 -15.50 1.19 0.73
C LYS A 205 -16.09 0.86 -0.66
N SER A 206 -16.97 1.71 -1.18
CA SER A 206 -17.65 1.46 -2.46
C SER A 206 -16.84 1.93 -3.67
N ASN A 207 -15.99 2.95 -3.51
CA ASN A 207 -15.19 3.51 -4.58
C ASN A 207 -13.82 3.97 -4.03
N PRO A 208 -12.85 3.05 -3.87
CA PRO A 208 -11.54 3.38 -3.34
C PRO A 208 -10.74 4.20 -4.35
N THR A 209 -10.57 5.50 -4.05
CA THR A 209 -9.77 6.43 -4.86
C THR A 209 -8.96 7.32 -3.94
N SER A 210 -7.81 7.82 -4.43
CA SER A 210 -6.95 8.74 -3.67
C SER A 210 -7.74 9.93 -3.10
N ALA A 211 -8.65 10.51 -3.89
CA ALA A 211 -9.51 11.62 -3.46
C ALA A 211 -10.46 11.22 -2.32
N ASN A 212 -11.05 10.02 -2.36
CA ASN A 212 -11.97 9.55 -1.33
C ASN A 212 -11.24 9.21 -0.02
N PHE A 213 -10.05 8.61 -0.10
CA PHE A 213 -9.20 8.40 1.08
C PHE A 213 -8.80 9.73 1.71
N LYS A 214 -8.36 10.70 0.89
CA LYS A 214 -8.04 12.05 1.35
C LYS A 214 -9.24 12.70 2.05
N ALA A 215 -10.44 12.58 1.48
CA ALA A 215 -11.66 13.10 2.09
C ALA A 215 -12.01 12.44 3.43
N PHE A 216 -11.65 11.17 3.65
CA PHE A 216 -11.81 10.51 4.95
C PHE A 216 -10.73 10.94 5.95
N PHE A 217 -9.45 10.89 5.58
CA PHE A 217 -8.33 11.14 6.48
C PHE A 217 -8.18 12.62 6.84
N ASP A 218 -8.30 13.52 5.86
CA ASP A 218 -8.01 14.95 6.03
C ASP A 218 -9.25 15.78 6.43
N ASN A 219 -10.35 15.13 6.77
CA ASN A 219 -11.54 15.86 7.22
C ASN A 219 -11.29 16.52 8.58
N ALA A 220 -11.05 17.83 8.56
CA ALA A 220 -10.68 18.62 9.74
C ALA A 220 -11.72 18.53 10.87
N ASN A 221 -13.01 18.47 10.54
CA ASN A 221 -14.08 18.34 11.55
C ASN A 221 -14.03 16.96 12.22
N MET A 222 -13.83 15.89 11.44
CA MET A 222 -13.69 14.54 11.99
C MET A 222 -12.44 14.42 12.84
N GLN A 223 -11.30 14.96 12.36
CA GLN A 223 -10.07 14.97 13.14
C GLN A 223 -10.31 15.64 14.50
N LYS A 224 -10.81 16.87 14.50
CA LYS A 224 -11.12 17.62 15.74
C LYS A 224 -12.11 16.90 16.65
N PHE A 225 -13.15 16.28 16.10
CA PHE A 225 -14.19 15.62 16.88
C PHE A 225 -13.72 14.31 17.54
N PHE A 226 -12.79 13.60 16.92
CA PHE A 226 -12.25 12.35 17.44
C PHE A 226 -10.91 12.49 18.16
N THR A 227 -10.30 13.68 18.23
CA THR A 227 -9.00 13.91 18.90
C THR A 227 -8.97 13.38 20.34
N ASP A 228 -10.01 13.66 21.13
CA ASP A 228 -10.07 13.28 22.56
C ASP A 228 -10.77 11.93 22.80
N LYS A 229 -11.02 11.15 21.73
CA LYS A 229 -11.70 9.85 21.81
C LYS A 229 -10.71 8.73 21.55
N ASP A 230 -10.79 7.64 22.31
CA ASP A 230 -9.84 6.52 22.24
C ASP A 230 -9.59 6.03 20.80
N THR A 231 -10.65 5.91 19.98
CA THR A 231 -10.53 5.54 18.56
C THR A 231 -11.61 6.16 17.67
N ARG A 232 -11.19 6.66 16.49
CA ARG A 232 -12.13 7.03 15.41
C ARG A 232 -12.71 5.76 14.78
N PRO A 233 -14.04 5.57 14.76
CA PRO A 233 -14.67 4.40 14.13
C PRO A 233 -14.29 4.28 12.66
N PHE A 234 -14.12 3.03 12.19
CA PHE A 234 -13.73 2.66 10.82
C PHE A 234 -12.30 3.05 10.41
N LEU A 235 -11.54 3.76 11.25
CA LEU A 235 -10.17 4.18 10.89
C LEU A 235 -9.25 2.98 10.61
N PRO A 236 -9.23 1.89 11.41
CA PRO A 236 -8.42 0.71 11.10
C PRO A 236 -8.82 0.06 9.76
N GLU A 237 -10.11 -0.08 9.50
CA GLU A 237 -10.63 -0.68 8.26
C GLU A 237 -10.33 0.19 7.03
N VAL A 238 -10.44 1.52 7.15
CA VAL A 238 -10.06 2.43 6.05
C VAL A 238 -8.56 2.41 5.80
N ARG A 239 -7.73 2.25 6.84
CA ARG A 239 -6.28 2.05 6.67
C ARG A 239 -5.97 0.75 5.93
N ALA A 240 -6.64 -0.35 6.26
CA ALA A 240 -6.48 -1.61 5.53
C ALA A 240 -6.89 -1.48 4.05
N LEU A 241 -8.04 -0.86 3.77
CA LEU A 241 -8.47 -0.59 2.38
C LEU A 241 -7.48 0.30 1.62
N TYR A 242 -6.84 1.24 2.32
CA TYR A 242 -5.85 2.13 1.71
C TYR A 242 -4.52 1.41 1.45
N ASP A 243 -4.10 0.53 2.35
CA ASP A 243 -2.95 -0.36 2.18
C ASP A 243 -3.12 -1.22 0.92
N ASP A 244 -4.26 -1.90 0.80
CA ASP A 244 -4.63 -2.72 -0.37
C ASP A 244 -4.65 -1.89 -1.66
N PHE A 245 -5.24 -0.68 -1.61
CA PHE A 245 -5.34 0.22 -2.75
C PHE A 245 -3.96 0.64 -3.28
N LEU A 246 -3.05 1.04 -2.39
CA LEU A 246 -1.69 1.41 -2.79
C LEU A 246 -0.93 0.20 -3.35
N PHE A 247 -1.06 -0.97 -2.70
CA PHE A 247 -0.41 -2.18 -3.15
C PHE A 247 -0.87 -2.61 -4.56
N GLN A 248 -2.18 -2.54 -4.86
CA GLN A 248 -2.69 -2.80 -6.21
C GLN A 248 -2.11 -1.86 -7.27
N GLY A 249 -1.86 -0.60 -6.91
CA GLY A 249 -1.17 0.37 -7.78
C GLY A 249 0.26 -0.07 -8.10
N ILE A 250 0.98 -0.61 -7.10
CA ILE A 250 2.34 -1.13 -7.28
C ILE A 250 2.32 -2.42 -8.11
N ASP A 251 1.44 -3.37 -7.81
CA ASP A 251 1.37 -4.66 -8.51
C ASP A 251 1.04 -4.49 -10.00
N SER A 252 0.25 -3.47 -10.35
CA SER A 252 -0.02 -3.10 -11.74
C SER A 252 1.23 -2.70 -12.54
N LEU A 253 2.30 -2.25 -11.86
CA LEU A 253 3.58 -1.90 -12.48
C LEU A 253 4.56 -3.07 -12.54
N ARG A 254 4.24 -4.22 -11.95
CA ARG A 254 5.17 -5.36 -11.81
C ARG A 254 5.68 -5.91 -13.15
N GLU A 255 4.85 -5.91 -14.19
CA GLU A 255 5.19 -6.46 -15.50
C GLU A 255 5.73 -5.43 -16.49
N LYS A 256 5.32 -4.16 -16.37
CA LYS A 256 5.53 -3.13 -17.41
C LYS A 256 6.16 -1.83 -16.91
N GLY A 257 6.27 -1.64 -15.60
CA GLY A 257 6.90 -0.47 -15.00
C GLY A 257 8.40 -0.49 -15.20
N ASN A 258 9.00 0.69 -15.42
CA ASN A 258 10.46 0.82 -15.36
C ASN A 258 10.93 0.87 -13.88
N ALA A 259 12.22 0.66 -13.65
CA ALA A 259 12.77 0.56 -12.30
C ALA A 259 12.59 1.85 -11.48
N THR A 260 12.69 3.02 -12.12
CA THR A 260 12.49 4.33 -11.45
C THR A 260 11.07 4.49 -10.95
N ASP A 261 10.07 4.19 -11.79
CA ASP A 261 8.65 4.30 -11.43
C ASP A 261 8.31 3.32 -10.30
N ILE A 262 8.82 2.09 -10.36
CA ILE A 262 8.63 1.07 -9.32
C ILE A 262 9.25 1.54 -7.98
N ARG A 263 10.47 2.05 -8.00
CA ARG A 263 11.15 2.57 -6.81
C ARG A 263 10.35 3.71 -6.19
N GLN A 264 9.93 4.68 -7.01
CA GLN A 264 9.17 5.84 -6.57
C GLN A 264 7.85 5.42 -5.90
N ILE A 265 7.04 4.56 -6.52
CA ILE A 265 5.75 4.18 -5.94
C ILE A 265 5.89 3.37 -4.65
N ILE A 266 6.94 2.54 -4.52
CA ILE A 266 7.24 1.81 -3.28
C ILE A 266 7.67 2.80 -2.19
N ASP A 267 8.43 3.84 -2.51
CA ASP A 267 8.81 4.89 -1.57
C ASP A 267 7.59 5.70 -1.12
N GLU A 268 6.69 6.06 -2.03
CA GLU A 268 5.42 6.71 -1.71
C GLU A 268 4.56 5.85 -0.77
N TYR A 269 4.50 4.54 -0.98
CA TYR A 269 3.84 3.59 -0.08
C TYR A 269 4.50 3.54 1.31
N LYS A 270 5.83 3.43 1.37
CA LYS A 270 6.59 3.41 2.63
C LYS A 270 6.45 4.73 3.39
N GLN A 271 6.39 5.86 2.69
CA GLN A 271 6.31 7.20 3.28
C GLN A 271 4.87 7.69 3.51
N SER A 272 3.87 6.89 3.13
CA SER A 272 2.47 7.31 3.21
C SER A 272 2.06 7.75 4.62
N PRO A 273 1.53 8.97 4.81
CA PRO A 273 1.24 9.54 6.13
C PRO A 273 0.03 8.88 6.80
N TYR A 274 -0.82 8.19 6.04
CA TYR A 274 -2.05 7.60 6.57
C TYR A 274 -1.85 6.19 7.15
N LEU A 275 -0.74 5.53 6.78
CA LEU A 275 -0.41 4.19 7.23
C LEU A 275 0.61 4.22 8.38
N THR A 276 0.28 3.55 9.49
CA THR A 276 1.25 3.24 10.55
C THR A 276 2.11 2.04 10.14
N SER A 277 3.22 1.78 10.83
CA SER A 277 4.05 0.61 10.55
C SER A 277 3.27 -0.70 10.62
N THR A 278 2.33 -0.82 11.56
CA THR A 278 1.45 -1.98 11.71
C THR A 278 0.34 -2.08 10.67
N ALA A 279 -0.01 -0.99 9.99
CA ALA A 279 -1.05 -0.98 8.96
C ALA A 279 -0.51 -1.33 7.57
N ARG A 280 0.81 -1.37 7.39
CA ARG A 280 1.47 -1.79 6.14
C ARG A 280 1.65 -3.29 6.15
N THR A 281 0.73 -4.02 5.54
CA THR A 281 0.73 -5.49 5.57
C THR A 281 1.47 -6.13 4.40
N HIS A 282 1.73 -5.36 3.33
CA HIS A 282 2.35 -5.84 2.09
C HIS A 282 3.87 -5.59 1.99
N LEU A 283 4.54 -5.18 3.07
CA LEU A 283 5.99 -4.87 3.01
C LEU A 283 6.84 -6.07 2.60
N ASP A 284 6.48 -7.27 3.06
CA ASP A 284 7.19 -8.51 2.71
C ASP A 284 6.93 -8.90 1.24
N ASP A 285 5.72 -8.66 0.71
CA ASP A 285 5.36 -8.91 -0.69
C ASP A 285 6.17 -7.99 -1.64
N LEU A 286 6.50 -6.78 -1.17
CA LEU A 286 7.26 -5.79 -1.92
C LEU A 286 8.78 -5.99 -1.82
N GLU A 287 9.29 -6.85 -0.94
CA GLU A 287 10.72 -7.05 -0.71
C GLU A 287 11.43 -7.43 -2.01
N TYR A 288 10.94 -8.47 -2.71
CA TYR A 288 11.54 -8.94 -3.96
C TYR A 288 11.46 -7.87 -5.07
N LEU A 289 10.33 -7.19 -5.20
CA LEU A 289 10.13 -6.17 -6.24
C LEU A 289 11.01 -4.93 -6.00
N SER A 290 11.18 -4.54 -4.73
CA SER A 290 12.11 -3.49 -4.31
C SER A 290 13.53 -3.83 -4.75
N GLU A 291 14.05 -5.00 -4.36
CA GLU A 291 15.42 -5.39 -4.69
C GLU A 291 15.65 -5.53 -6.20
N LYS A 292 14.64 -6.00 -6.95
CA LYS A 292 14.68 -6.05 -8.41
C LYS A 292 14.85 -4.65 -9.03
N ALA A 293 14.06 -3.68 -8.57
CA ALA A 293 14.13 -2.31 -9.07
C ALA A 293 15.47 -1.66 -8.71
N ASP A 294 15.91 -1.85 -7.47
CA ASP A 294 17.19 -1.33 -6.97
C ASP A 294 18.37 -1.93 -7.76
N PHE A 295 18.31 -3.21 -8.15
CA PHE A 295 19.31 -3.84 -9.02
C PHE A 295 19.34 -3.23 -10.43
N GLU A 296 18.19 -3.03 -11.09
CA GLU A 296 18.15 -2.45 -12.43
C GLU A 296 18.68 -0.99 -12.44
N LEU A 297 18.43 -0.24 -11.36
CA LEU A 297 19.02 1.10 -11.17
C LEU A 297 20.53 1.02 -10.96
N LEU A 298 21.01 0.11 -10.11
CA LEU A 298 22.44 -0.13 -9.88
C LEU A 298 23.15 -0.48 -11.19
N LYS A 299 22.59 -1.41 -11.97
CA LYS A 299 23.16 -1.86 -13.24
C LYS A 299 23.39 -0.70 -14.22
N ALA A 300 22.50 0.28 -14.27
CA ALA A 300 22.67 1.47 -15.10
C ALA A 300 23.73 2.43 -14.54
N ALA A 301 23.95 2.44 -13.22
CA ALA A 301 24.94 3.30 -12.56
C ALA A 301 26.38 2.77 -12.67
N ILE A 302 26.56 1.45 -12.82
CA ILE A 302 27.89 0.85 -13.01
C ILE A 302 28.38 1.06 -14.44
N VAL A 303 29.20 2.09 -14.65
CA VAL A 303 29.72 2.47 -15.99
C VAL A 303 31.24 2.37 -16.11
N ASN A 304 31.97 2.30 -14.99
CA ASN A 304 33.43 2.23 -14.93
C ASN A 304 33.93 1.55 -13.65
N SER A 305 35.24 1.32 -13.52
CA SER A 305 35.85 0.68 -12.35
C SER A 305 35.66 1.48 -11.05
N GLU A 306 35.60 2.81 -11.10
CA GLU A 306 35.36 3.67 -9.93
C GLU A 306 33.94 3.48 -9.35
N SER A 307 32.94 3.27 -10.21
CA SER A 307 31.56 3.02 -9.81
C SER A 307 31.33 1.67 -9.11
N LEU A 308 32.28 0.72 -9.18
CA LEU A 308 32.16 -0.60 -8.54
C LEU A 308 32.05 -0.56 -7.01
N SER A 309 32.45 0.55 -6.38
CA SER A 309 32.25 0.77 -4.95
C SER A 309 30.76 0.69 -4.54
N MET A 310 29.84 1.06 -5.44
CA MET A 310 28.39 0.98 -5.21
C MET A 310 27.89 -0.46 -5.00
N LEU A 311 28.63 -1.47 -5.47
CA LEU A 311 28.27 -2.87 -5.26
C LEU A 311 28.32 -3.26 -3.78
N GLN A 312 29.23 -2.67 -3.00
CA GLN A 312 29.39 -3.00 -1.60
C GLN A 312 28.12 -2.69 -0.79
N ASP A 313 27.55 -1.50 -1.02
CA ASP A 313 26.33 -1.04 -0.34
C ASP A 313 25.12 -1.87 -0.76
N PHE A 314 25.00 -2.16 -2.06
CA PHE A 314 23.94 -3.03 -2.57
C PHE A 314 23.99 -4.41 -1.92
N LEU A 315 25.16 -5.06 -1.93
CA LEU A 315 25.34 -6.40 -1.37
C LEU A 315 25.08 -6.43 0.15
N CYS A 316 25.38 -5.35 0.89
CA CYS A 316 25.09 -5.26 2.31
C CYS A 316 23.58 -5.13 2.62
N THR A 317 22.82 -4.46 1.77
CA THR A 317 21.44 -4.03 2.07
C THR A 317 20.37 -4.94 1.47
N HIS A 318 20.71 -5.65 0.40
CA HIS A 318 19.81 -6.54 -0.35
C HIS A 318 20.03 -7.98 0.08
N ARG A 319 19.06 -8.88 -0.04
CA ARG A 319 19.11 -10.24 0.50
C ARG A 319 18.92 -11.34 -0.55
N TYR A 320 18.19 -11.12 -1.64
CA TYR A 320 17.95 -12.18 -2.62
C TYR A 320 19.24 -12.57 -3.35
N LYS A 321 19.59 -13.87 -3.30
CA LYS A 321 20.81 -14.41 -3.90
C LYS A 321 20.89 -14.13 -5.39
N GLU A 322 19.76 -14.21 -6.09
CA GLU A 322 19.65 -13.91 -7.51
C GLU A 322 20.22 -12.52 -7.84
N PHE A 323 19.76 -11.47 -7.15
CA PHE A 323 20.22 -10.10 -7.41
C PHE A 323 21.64 -9.85 -6.92
N ARG A 324 22.05 -10.47 -5.81
CA ARG A 324 23.46 -10.40 -5.36
C ARG A 324 24.42 -11.05 -6.36
N ASP A 325 24.08 -12.22 -6.90
CA ASP A 325 24.87 -12.91 -7.92
C ASP A 325 24.96 -12.07 -9.20
N GLN A 326 23.84 -11.47 -9.63
CA GLN A 326 23.81 -10.59 -10.80
C GLN A 326 24.61 -9.31 -10.58
N ALA A 327 24.49 -8.68 -9.41
CA ALA A 327 25.32 -7.52 -9.01
C ALA A 327 26.80 -7.88 -9.00
N ASN A 328 27.14 -9.08 -8.50
CA ASN A 328 28.51 -9.56 -8.52
C ASN A 328 29.07 -9.71 -9.94
N ALA A 329 28.26 -10.18 -10.88
CA ALA A 329 28.63 -10.33 -12.29
C ALA A 329 28.89 -8.99 -13.00
N LEU A 330 28.39 -7.86 -12.49
CA LEU A 330 28.68 -6.53 -13.04
C LEU A 330 30.16 -6.15 -12.94
N ARG A 331 30.96 -6.81 -12.08
CA ARG A 331 32.41 -6.58 -12.01
C ARG A 331 33.17 -7.14 -13.21
N THR A 332 32.69 -8.24 -13.80
CA THR A 332 33.44 -9.04 -14.76
C THR A 332 34.01 -8.24 -15.94
N PRO A 333 33.27 -7.30 -16.57
CA PRO A 333 33.79 -6.51 -17.70
C PRO A 333 34.99 -5.61 -17.34
N PHE A 334 35.15 -5.26 -16.06
CA PHE A 334 36.17 -4.34 -15.56
C PHE A 334 37.41 -5.06 -15.01
N ILE A 335 37.34 -6.36 -14.76
CA ILE A 335 38.50 -7.14 -14.28
C ILE A 335 39.42 -7.45 -15.46
N LEU A 336 40.63 -6.93 -15.43
CA LEU A 336 41.69 -7.23 -16.38
C LEU A 336 42.40 -8.53 -16.00
N GLN A 337 42.85 -8.62 -14.74
CA GLN A 337 43.60 -9.77 -14.23
C GLN A 337 43.10 -10.17 -12.84
N THR A 338 43.16 -11.46 -12.54
CA THR A 338 43.00 -11.99 -11.18
C THR A 338 44.16 -12.91 -10.86
N ILE A 339 44.76 -12.74 -9.67
CA ILE A 339 45.82 -13.62 -9.17
C ILE A 339 45.33 -14.21 -7.86
N ILE A 340 45.25 -15.53 -7.79
CA ILE A 340 44.89 -16.26 -6.57
C ILE A 340 46.13 -16.97 -6.08
N SER A 341 46.52 -16.79 -4.83
CA SER A 341 47.69 -17.44 -4.24
C SER A 341 47.39 -18.06 -2.88
N THR A 342 47.96 -19.24 -2.67
CA THR A 342 48.03 -19.95 -1.38
C THR A 342 49.51 -20.23 -1.08
N PRO A 343 49.87 -20.78 0.09
CA PRO A 343 51.27 -21.10 0.39
C PRO A 343 51.91 -22.10 -0.59
N THR A 344 51.09 -22.93 -1.24
CA THR A 344 51.52 -24.01 -2.13
C THR A 344 51.09 -23.81 -3.57
N SER A 345 50.32 -22.77 -3.91
CA SER A 345 49.83 -22.58 -5.28
C SER A 345 49.64 -21.13 -5.69
N VAL A 346 49.75 -20.83 -6.98
CA VAL A 346 49.38 -19.55 -7.58
C VAL A 346 48.64 -19.79 -8.89
N LYS A 347 47.54 -19.09 -9.12
CA LYS A 347 46.73 -19.13 -10.35
C LYS A 347 46.59 -17.73 -10.93
N TYR A 348 46.79 -17.61 -12.23
CA TYR A 348 46.73 -16.35 -12.98
C TYR A 348 45.57 -16.41 -13.97
N TYR A 349 44.66 -15.46 -13.86
CA TYR A 349 43.53 -15.31 -14.76
C TYR A 349 43.65 -14.00 -15.54
N ASN A 350 43.36 -14.03 -16.83
CA ASN A 350 43.27 -12.84 -17.68
C ASN A 350 41.91 -12.79 -18.37
N GLY A 351 41.17 -11.69 -18.21
CA GLY A 351 39.78 -11.59 -18.69
C GLY A 351 38.89 -12.74 -18.20
N GLY A 352 39.09 -13.17 -16.95
CA GLY A 352 38.36 -14.31 -16.33
C GLY A 352 38.83 -15.70 -16.75
N ARG A 353 39.82 -15.83 -17.64
CA ARG A 353 40.34 -17.14 -18.11
C ARG A 353 41.63 -17.49 -17.41
N LEU A 354 41.71 -18.70 -16.85
CA LEU A 354 42.93 -19.22 -16.23
C LEU A 354 44.00 -19.40 -17.32
N ILE A 355 45.09 -18.63 -17.27
CA ILE A 355 46.18 -18.69 -18.27
C ILE A 355 47.38 -19.50 -17.77
N LYS A 356 47.59 -19.53 -16.46
CA LYS A 356 48.71 -20.23 -15.83
C LYS A 356 48.37 -20.60 -14.40
N SER A 357 48.81 -21.78 -13.96
CA SER A 357 48.86 -22.15 -12.54
C SER A 357 50.23 -22.73 -12.19
N ALA A 358 50.65 -22.56 -10.94
CA ALA A 358 51.84 -23.18 -10.38
C ALA A 358 51.47 -23.77 -9.02
N GLU A 359 51.91 -24.99 -8.74
CA GLU A 359 51.68 -25.74 -7.51
C GLU A 359 53.01 -26.33 -7.03
N ASN A 360 53.25 -26.33 -5.73
CA ASN A 360 54.44 -26.89 -5.09
C ASN A 360 54.00 -27.88 -4.00
N ASP A 361 54.43 -29.12 -4.15
CA ASP A 361 54.21 -30.19 -3.19
C ASP A 361 55.48 -31.04 -2.99
N SER A 362 55.35 -32.13 -2.22
CA SER A 362 56.44 -33.07 -1.96
C SER A 362 56.95 -33.82 -3.22
N THR A 363 56.20 -33.75 -4.33
CA THR A 363 56.54 -34.38 -5.61
C THR A 363 57.31 -33.44 -6.53
N GLY A 364 57.20 -32.12 -6.35
CA GLY A 364 57.95 -31.10 -7.05
C GLY A 364 57.12 -29.85 -7.35
N ASN A 365 57.68 -28.95 -8.17
CA ASN A 365 56.98 -27.77 -8.67
C ASN A 365 56.28 -28.11 -9.99
N THR A 366 54.95 -28.07 -10.01
CA THR A 366 54.15 -28.27 -11.22
C THR A 366 53.67 -26.93 -11.75
N SER A 367 53.97 -26.60 -13.01
CA SER A 367 53.43 -25.44 -13.72
C SER A 367 52.51 -25.90 -14.83
N THR A 368 51.30 -25.37 -14.89
CA THR A 368 50.33 -25.63 -15.96
C THR A 368 50.05 -24.37 -16.76
N THR A 369 50.14 -24.45 -18.08
CA THR A 369 49.77 -23.38 -19.03
C THR A 369 48.50 -23.76 -19.77
N TYR A 370 47.63 -22.79 -20.00
CA TYR A 370 46.31 -22.98 -20.61
C TYR A 370 46.25 -22.17 -21.91
N SER A 371 45.83 -22.81 -23.00
CA SER A 371 45.76 -22.21 -24.34
C SER A 371 44.33 -22.21 -24.84
N TYR A 372 43.92 -21.09 -25.42
CA TYR A 372 42.56 -20.84 -25.88
C TYR A 372 42.56 -20.51 -27.38
N ASP A 373 41.47 -20.80 -28.06
CA ASP A 373 41.24 -20.34 -29.43
C ASP A 373 40.70 -18.90 -29.48
N ASP A 374 40.49 -18.37 -30.70
CA ASP A 374 39.97 -17.03 -30.94
C ASP A 374 38.54 -16.83 -30.42
N LYS A 375 37.77 -17.91 -30.27
CA LYS A 375 36.43 -17.91 -29.67
C LYS A 375 36.50 -17.97 -28.14
N GLY A 376 37.69 -18.16 -27.57
CA GLY A 376 37.93 -18.25 -26.14
C GLY A 376 37.70 -19.61 -25.51
N GLN A 377 37.65 -20.66 -26.30
CA GLN A 377 37.46 -22.04 -25.86
C GLN A 377 38.82 -22.63 -25.50
N LEU A 378 38.89 -23.36 -24.37
CA LEU A 378 40.14 -23.98 -23.91
C LEU A 378 40.50 -25.15 -24.83
N ILE A 379 41.58 -25.02 -25.61
CA ILE A 379 41.99 -26.04 -26.59
C ILE A 379 43.09 -26.96 -26.07
N SER A 380 43.95 -26.47 -25.18
CA SER A 380 45.09 -27.24 -24.67
C SER A 380 45.48 -26.81 -23.27
N THR A 381 45.92 -27.77 -22.46
CA THR A 381 46.62 -27.53 -21.19
C THR A 381 47.90 -28.35 -21.15
N LEU A 382 49.02 -27.71 -20.78
CA LEU A 382 50.32 -28.36 -20.63
C LEU A 382 50.81 -28.22 -19.19
N SER A 383 50.97 -29.34 -18.50
CA SER A 383 51.48 -29.42 -17.13
C SER A 383 52.90 -29.99 -17.12
N LEU A 384 53.83 -29.25 -16.51
CA LEU A 384 55.25 -29.59 -16.37
C LEU A 384 55.61 -29.70 -14.89
N THR A 385 56.08 -30.87 -14.45
CA THR A 385 56.56 -31.08 -13.08
C THR A 385 58.08 -31.09 -13.05
N VAL A 386 58.66 -30.25 -12.21
CA VAL A 386 60.11 -30.13 -11.99
C VAL A 386 60.42 -30.54 -10.55
N LYS A 387 61.28 -31.56 -10.40
CA LYS A 387 61.76 -32.04 -9.09
C LYS A 387 63.28 -31.88 -9.04
N ASN A 388 63.80 -31.26 -7.99
CA ASN A 388 65.24 -31.01 -7.82
C ASN A 388 65.90 -30.32 -9.03
N GLY A 389 65.19 -29.39 -9.68
CA GLY A 389 65.68 -28.67 -10.86
C GLY A 389 65.63 -29.47 -12.18
N GLN A 390 65.12 -30.70 -12.19
CA GLN A 390 64.98 -31.52 -13.39
C GLN A 390 63.50 -31.82 -13.73
N LEU A 391 63.17 -31.86 -15.02
CA LEU A 391 61.82 -32.17 -15.50
C LEU A 391 61.48 -33.65 -15.24
N SER A 392 60.65 -33.90 -14.23
CA SER A 392 60.22 -35.25 -13.86
C SER A 392 59.04 -35.72 -14.72
N ASN A 393 58.01 -34.89 -14.89
CA ASN A 393 56.78 -35.28 -15.58
C ASN A 393 56.27 -34.21 -16.54
N GLU A 394 55.56 -34.65 -17.57
CA GLU A 394 54.93 -33.79 -18.57
C GLU A 394 53.60 -34.43 -19.00
N ILE A 395 52.53 -33.67 -18.91
CA ILE A 395 51.17 -34.09 -19.25
C ILE A 395 50.53 -33.01 -20.12
N GLN A 396 49.91 -33.42 -21.22
CA GLN A 396 49.15 -32.53 -22.09
C GLN A 396 47.71 -32.99 -22.17
N THR A 397 46.75 -32.06 -22.13
CA THR A 397 45.33 -32.34 -22.40
C THR A 397 44.87 -31.49 -23.56
N ASN A 398 44.35 -32.10 -24.61
CA ASN A 398 43.83 -31.42 -25.79
C ASN A 398 42.32 -31.59 -25.88
N ARG A 399 41.63 -30.57 -26.41
CA ARG A 399 40.18 -30.53 -26.59
C ARG A 399 39.82 -30.19 -28.02
N LEU A 400 38.78 -30.84 -28.53
CA LEU A 400 38.18 -30.58 -29.83
C LEU A 400 36.74 -30.15 -29.64
N TYR A 401 36.36 -29.14 -30.41
CA TYR A 401 35.03 -28.56 -30.42
C TYR A 401 34.37 -28.75 -31.79
N ASP A 402 33.06 -28.91 -31.80
CA ASP A 402 32.27 -28.88 -33.03
C ASP A 402 32.11 -27.43 -33.56
N PRO A 403 31.59 -27.23 -34.78
CA PRO A 403 31.39 -25.88 -35.33
C PRO A 403 30.50 -24.96 -34.47
N GLN A 404 29.59 -25.54 -33.68
CA GLN A 404 28.68 -24.86 -32.77
C GLN A 404 29.37 -24.46 -31.45
N GLY A 405 30.57 -24.99 -31.17
CA GLY A 405 31.37 -24.66 -29.99
C GLY A 405 31.18 -25.64 -28.82
N HIS A 406 30.58 -26.82 -29.05
CA HIS A 406 30.48 -27.85 -28.02
C HIS A 406 31.75 -28.70 -27.98
N CYS A 407 32.28 -28.95 -26.78
CA CYS A 407 33.47 -29.80 -26.61
C CYS A 407 33.08 -31.29 -26.81
N ILE A 408 33.35 -31.83 -28.00
CA ILE A 408 32.98 -33.21 -28.37
C ILE A 408 34.03 -34.24 -27.98
N PHE A 409 35.29 -33.82 -27.79
CA PHE A 409 36.38 -34.73 -27.46
C PHE A 409 37.44 -34.05 -26.60
N GLU A 410 37.96 -34.80 -25.63
CA GLU A 410 39.09 -34.41 -24.79
C GLU A 410 40.01 -35.61 -24.62
N VAL A 411 41.32 -35.41 -24.72
CA VAL A 411 42.31 -36.46 -24.52
C VAL A 411 43.45 -35.93 -23.67
N GLN A 412 43.83 -36.69 -22.66
CA GLN A 412 45.05 -36.42 -21.90
C GLN A 412 46.12 -37.42 -22.30
N THR A 413 47.31 -36.95 -22.59
CA THR A 413 48.46 -37.73 -23.03
C THR A 413 49.68 -37.42 -22.19
N SER A 414 50.62 -38.35 -22.17
CA SER A 414 52.00 -38.07 -21.75
C SER A 414 52.82 -37.82 -23.02
N PRO A 415 53.23 -36.57 -23.33
CA PRO A 415 53.97 -36.26 -24.55
C PRO A 415 55.28 -37.05 -24.70
N LYS A 416 55.95 -37.34 -23.58
CA LYS A 416 57.18 -38.13 -23.53
C LYS A 416 57.00 -39.56 -24.02
N THR A 417 55.93 -40.23 -23.58
CA THR A 417 55.67 -41.65 -23.88
C THR A 417 54.71 -41.84 -25.06
N LYS A 418 54.05 -40.77 -25.50
CA LYS A 418 53.00 -40.74 -26.52
C LYS A 418 51.82 -41.67 -26.19
N THR A 419 51.60 -41.96 -24.92
CA THR A 419 50.45 -42.75 -24.46
C THR A 419 49.33 -41.83 -24.01
N ASP A 420 48.10 -42.19 -24.35
CA ASP A 420 46.93 -41.58 -23.72
C ASP A 420 46.84 -42.04 -22.27
N LEU A 421 46.36 -41.15 -21.40
CA LEU A 421 46.01 -41.42 -20.01
C LEU A 421 44.49 -41.60 -19.86
N TYR A 422 43.73 -40.77 -20.57
CA TYR A 422 42.30 -40.95 -20.75
C TYR A 422 41.81 -40.31 -22.05
N ARG A 423 40.62 -40.72 -22.49
CA ARG A 423 39.83 -40.09 -23.56
C ARG A 423 38.42 -39.83 -23.05
N ARG A 424 37.90 -38.63 -23.28
CA ARG A 424 36.51 -38.26 -23.01
C ARG A 424 35.82 -37.93 -24.32
N THR A 425 34.62 -38.46 -24.54
CA THR A 425 33.85 -38.25 -25.76
C THR A 425 32.42 -37.84 -25.39
N ARG A 426 31.92 -36.78 -26.03
CA ARG A 426 30.57 -36.28 -25.83
C ARG A 426 29.79 -36.37 -27.13
N ARG A 427 28.58 -36.91 -27.05
CA ARG A 427 27.61 -36.87 -28.15
C ARG A 427 26.63 -35.76 -27.86
N ILE A 428 26.48 -34.86 -28.84
CA ILE A 428 25.60 -33.69 -28.74
C ILE A 428 24.38 -33.92 -29.63
N GLY A 429 23.20 -33.75 -29.06
CA GLY A 429 21.93 -33.83 -29.77
C GLY A 429 21.71 -32.62 -30.68
N THR A 430 20.70 -32.69 -31.55
CA THR A 430 20.37 -31.59 -32.47
C THR A 430 19.91 -30.32 -31.77
N ASP A 431 19.46 -30.43 -30.53
CA ASP A 431 19.05 -29.32 -29.66
C ASP A 431 20.21 -28.75 -28.82
N GLY A 432 21.43 -29.25 -29.00
CA GLY A 432 22.63 -28.85 -28.25
C GLY A 432 22.79 -29.56 -26.90
N SER A 433 21.86 -30.45 -26.52
CA SER A 433 21.96 -31.21 -25.27
C SER A 433 23.04 -32.30 -25.35
N ILE A 434 23.64 -32.66 -24.22
CA ILE A 434 24.61 -33.77 -24.14
C ILE A 434 23.82 -35.08 -24.03
N GLU A 435 23.80 -35.87 -25.11
CA GLU A 435 23.16 -37.19 -25.13
C GLU A 435 23.97 -38.24 -24.34
N SER A 436 25.30 -38.14 -24.40
CA SER A 436 26.20 -39.02 -23.65
C SER A 436 27.54 -38.35 -23.41
N ASP A 437 28.10 -38.48 -22.21
CA ASP A 437 29.47 -38.11 -21.89
C ASP A 437 30.21 -39.31 -21.30
N SER A 438 31.23 -39.80 -22.00
CA SER A 438 31.98 -41.00 -21.62
C SER A 438 33.46 -40.66 -21.43
N LEU A 439 33.98 -40.87 -20.23
CA LEU A 439 35.39 -40.76 -19.89
C LEU A 439 35.99 -42.18 -19.74
N LYS A 440 36.95 -42.53 -20.59
CA LYS A 440 37.62 -43.82 -20.62
C LYS A 440 39.10 -43.66 -20.27
N TYR A 441 39.55 -44.37 -19.24
CA TYR A 441 40.95 -44.44 -18.84
C TYR A 441 41.70 -45.53 -19.61
N THR A 442 43.01 -45.36 -19.74
CA THR A 442 43.88 -46.33 -20.43
C THR A 442 43.94 -47.69 -19.73
N ASP A 443 43.69 -47.73 -18.42
CA ASP A 443 43.59 -48.97 -17.64
C ASP A 443 42.26 -49.73 -17.84
N GLY A 444 41.35 -49.20 -18.66
CA GLY A 444 40.07 -49.81 -18.99
C GLY A 444 38.88 -49.31 -18.18
N ARG A 445 39.08 -48.50 -17.12
CA ARG A 445 37.96 -47.90 -16.36
C ARG A 445 37.16 -46.92 -17.23
N VAL A 446 35.86 -46.84 -16.99
CA VAL A 446 34.95 -45.95 -17.73
C VAL A 446 34.01 -45.23 -16.78
N ILE A 447 33.78 -43.95 -17.01
CA ILE A 447 32.75 -43.15 -16.34
C ILE A 447 31.79 -42.65 -17.40
N ILE A 448 30.49 -42.88 -17.21
CA ILE A 448 29.43 -42.42 -18.09
C ILE A 448 28.53 -41.43 -17.33
N SER A 449 28.34 -40.24 -17.88
CA SER A 449 27.52 -39.18 -17.30
C SER A 449 26.34 -38.85 -18.23
N SER A 450 25.18 -38.60 -17.61
CA SER A 450 23.92 -38.30 -18.27
C SER A 450 23.34 -36.99 -17.76
N TYR A 451 22.74 -36.20 -18.65
CA TYR A 451 22.23 -34.86 -18.34
C TYR A 451 20.75 -34.74 -18.68
N ASN A 452 20.03 -33.86 -17.98
CA ASN A 452 18.67 -33.48 -18.38
C ASN A 452 18.71 -32.47 -19.55
N LYS A 453 17.53 -32.07 -20.04
CA LYS A 453 17.40 -31.10 -21.15
C LYS A 453 17.96 -29.71 -20.83
N GLN A 454 18.06 -29.36 -19.55
CA GLN A 454 18.67 -28.12 -19.07
C GLN A 454 20.21 -28.22 -18.94
N GLY A 455 20.81 -29.37 -19.26
CA GLY A 455 22.25 -29.59 -19.15
C GLY A 455 22.74 -29.90 -17.72
N LEU A 456 21.84 -30.22 -16.79
CA LEU A 456 22.18 -30.57 -15.41
C LEU A 456 22.49 -32.07 -15.29
N LEU A 457 23.56 -32.41 -14.59
CA LEU A 457 24.03 -33.80 -14.42
C LEU A 457 23.04 -34.62 -13.60
N THR A 458 22.35 -35.55 -14.22
CA THR A 458 21.34 -36.40 -13.58
C THR A 458 21.89 -37.71 -13.05
N GLU A 459 22.89 -38.28 -13.73
CA GLU A 459 23.44 -39.57 -13.38
C GLU A 459 24.92 -39.65 -13.76
N THR A 460 25.72 -40.31 -12.91
CA THR A 460 27.08 -40.76 -13.22
C THR A 460 27.19 -42.24 -12.87
N LYS A 461 27.74 -43.04 -13.78
CA LYS A 461 28.00 -44.48 -13.61
C LYS A 461 29.49 -44.76 -13.80
N GLU A 462 30.09 -45.46 -12.85
CA GLU A 462 31.51 -45.79 -12.85
C GLU A 462 31.70 -47.29 -13.05
N TYR A 463 32.50 -47.66 -14.04
CA TYR A 463 32.79 -49.03 -14.43
C TYR A 463 34.27 -49.35 -14.23
N ASN A 464 34.53 -50.55 -13.75
CA ASN A 464 35.90 -51.05 -13.62
C ASN A 464 36.51 -51.45 -14.98
N LYS A 465 37.78 -51.85 -14.94
CA LYS A 465 38.52 -52.35 -16.12
C LYS A 465 37.92 -53.59 -16.79
N ASN A 466 37.05 -54.33 -16.09
CA ASN A 466 36.35 -55.50 -16.61
C ASN A 466 34.97 -55.14 -17.19
N GLY A 467 34.55 -53.87 -17.12
CA GLY A 467 33.23 -53.41 -17.56
C GLY A 467 32.10 -53.60 -16.54
N GLU A 468 32.41 -53.91 -15.28
CA GLU A 468 31.42 -54.08 -14.22
C GLU A 468 31.13 -52.73 -13.54
N LEU A 469 29.85 -52.43 -13.31
CA LEU A 469 29.42 -51.21 -12.62
C LEU A 469 29.86 -51.25 -11.15
N GLN A 470 30.75 -50.33 -10.75
CA GLN A 470 31.29 -50.23 -9.40
C GLN A 470 30.51 -49.25 -8.53
N ALA A 471 30.06 -48.16 -9.11
CA ALA A 471 29.37 -47.12 -8.39
C ALA A 471 28.43 -46.35 -9.31
N TYR A 472 27.43 -45.71 -8.71
CA TYR A 472 26.62 -44.73 -9.42
C TYR A 472 26.20 -43.58 -8.49
N THR A 473 25.97 -42.43 -9.10
CA THR A 473 25.42 -41.24 -8.45
C THR A 473 24.22 -40.77 -9.24
N ALA A 474 23.11 -40.46 -8.56
CA ALA A 474 21.91 -39.91 -9.16
C ALA A 474 21.53 -38.59 -8.48
N ASN A 475 21.20 -37.57 -9.28
CA ASN A 475 20.89 -36.22 -8.82
C ASN A 475 19.47 -35.81 -9.23
N LYS A 476 18.86 -34.98 -8.39
CA LYS A 476 17.54 -34.38 -8.65
C LYS A 476 17.60 -32.88 -8.41
N TYR A 477 16.88 -32.14 -9.24
CA TYR A 477 16.85 -30.69 -9.23
C TYR A 477 15.41 -30.20 -9.05
N ASP A 478 15.26 -29.00 -8.49
CA ASP A 478 13.98 -28.28 -8.52
C ASP A 478 13.76 -27.57 -9.86
N ASP A 479 12.61 -26.90 -10.00
CA ASP A 479 12.22 -26.17 -11.21
C ASP A 479 13.13 -24.97 -11.52
N LYS A 480 13.93 -24.51 -10.54
CA LYS A 480 14.93 -23.45 -10.70
C LYS A 480 16.31 -24.01 -11.04
N GLY A 481 16.45 -25.32 -11.20
CA GLY A 481 17.72 -25.98 -11.50
C GLY A 481 18.67 -26.15 -10.29
N ARG A 482 18.18 -25.96 -9.07
CA ARG A 482 18.96 -26.16 -7.83
C ARG A 482 18.95 -27.63 -7.43
N LEU A 483 20.10 -28.17 -7.04
CA LEU A 483 20.22 -29.56 -6.60
C LEU A 483 19.43 -29.74 -5.30
N ILE A 484 18.45 -30.65 -5.27
CA ILE A 484 17.62 -30.93 -4.08
C ILE A 484 17.92 -32.29 -3.46
N SER A 485 18.47 -33.22 -4.24
CA SER A 485 18.91 -34.51 -3.73
C SER A 485 20.03 -35.10 -4.57
N SER A 486 20.98 -35.74 -3.89
CA SER A 486 21.99 -36.59 -4.52
C SER A 486 22.02 -37.93 -3.82
N GLN A 487 22.17 -39.01 -4.56
CA GLN A 487 22.32 -40.36 -4.03
C GLN A 487 23.51 -41.03 -4.69
N HIS A 488 24.51 -41.35 -3.89
CA HIS A 488 25.67 -42.12 -4.27
C HIS A 488 25.57 -43.55 -3.72
N GLN A 489 25.96 -44.53 -4.53
CA GLN A 489 26.01 -45.92 -4.12
C GLN A 489 27.21 -46.63 -4.74
N ASN A 490 27.99 -47.29 -3.89
CA ASN A 490 29.02 -48.25 -4.26
C ASN A 490 28.39 -49.66 -4.29
N LEU A 491 28.61 -50.36 -5.40
CA LEU A 491 28.07 -51.70 -5.68
C LEU A 491 29.10 -52.81 -5.42
N LEU A 492 30.36 -52.44 -5.20
CA LEU A 492 31.39 -53.38 -4.77
C LEU A 492 31.34 -53.63 -3.26
N PHE A 493 31.85 -54.79 -2.85
CA PHE A 493 32.07 -55.10 -1.45
C PHE A 493 32.96 -54.05 -0.78
N ALA A 494 32.58 -53.65 0.44
CA ALA A 494 33.37 -52.73 1.23
C ALA A 494 34.72 -53.38 1.60
N ASN A 495 35.81 -52.66 1.35
CA ASN A 495 37.16 -53.09 1.70
C ASN A 495 37.52 -52.74 3.16
N SER A 496 36.71 -51.92 3.83
CA SER A 496 36.85 -51.57 5.24
C SER A 496 35.48 -51.31 5.88
N SER A 497 35.40 -51.43 7.21
CA SER A 497 34.18 -51.16 7.98
C SER A 497 33.67 -49.73 7.81
N ASP A 498 34.60 -48.78 7.65
CA ASP A 498 34.32 -47.34 7.69
C ASP A 498 34.12 -46.76 6.29
N GLN A 499 34.27 -47.58 5.23
CA GLN A 499 34.00 -47.16 3.86
C GLN A 499 32.51 -46.83 3.69
N ILE A 500 32.20 -45.65 3.15
CA ILE A 500 30.82 -45.29 2.80
C ILE A 500 30.40 -46.10 1.57
N ILE A 501 29.42 -46.99 1.72
CA ILE A 501 28.87 -47.78 0.61
C ILE A 501 27.64 -47.13 -0.02
N SER A 502 26.97 -46.25 0.72
CA SER A 502 25.91 -45.42 0.15
C SER A 502 25.79 -44.12 0.92
N GLN A 503 25.51 -43.03 0.22
CA GLN A 503 25.19 -41.73 0.81
C GLN A 503 24.00 -41.13 0.07
N LYS A 504 23.05 -40.61 0.84
CA LYS A 504 21.94 -39.83 0.32
C LYS A 504 21.96 -38.46 0.97
N ASP A 505 21.96 -37.44 0.13
CA ASP A 505 21.97 -36.03 0.51
C ASP A 505 20.65 -35.38 0.10
N ALA A 506 20.15 -34.51 0.98
CA ALA A 506 19.04 -33.60 0.75
C ALA A 506 19.54 -32.17 0.99
N TYR A 507 19.25 -31.28 0.04
CA TYR A 507 19.74 -29.91 0.01
C TYR A 507 18.58 -28.95 0.30
N GLU A 508 18.76 -28.09 1.29
CA GLU A 508 17.72 -27.18 1.78
C GLU A 508 18.12 -25.73 1.53
N TYR A 509 17.17 -24.93 1.06
CA TYR A 509 17.38 -23.53 0.69
C TYR A 509 16.46 -22.60 1.48
N ASP A 510 16.94 -21.40 1.81
CA ASP A 510 16.10 -20.35 2.39
C ASP A 510 15.21 -19.65 1.33
N LYS A 511 14.35 -18.73 1.79
CA LYS A 511 13.48 -17.94 0.92
C LYS A 511 14.23 -17.01 -0.05
N TYR A 512 15.50 -16.68 0.26
CA TYR A 512 16.35 -15.81 -0.53
C TYR A 512 17.16 -16.57 -1.59
N GLY A 513 17.17 -17.91 -1.54
CA GLY A 513 17.81 -18.79 -2.50
C GLY A 513 19.18 -19.31 -2.09
N TYR A 514 19.62 -19.11 -0.84
CA TYR A 514 20.88 -19.65 -0.33
C TYR A 514 20.70 -21.10 0.13
N LEU A 515 21.67 -21.95 -0.17
CA LEU A 515 21.76 -23.31 0.40
C LEU A 515 22.09 -23.13 1.87
N THR A 516 21.21 -23.52 2.78
CA THR A 516 21.43 -23.36 4.23
C THR A 516 21.94 -24.65 4.86
N GLN A 517 21.52 -25.79 4.32
CA GLN A 517 21.77 -27.08 4.94
C GLN A 517 21.87 -28.22 3.92
N ILE A 518 22.76 -29.18 4.22
CA ILE A 518 22.84 -30.47 3.54
C ILE A 518 22.62 -31.56 4.60
N VAL A 519 21.44 -32.19 4.57
CA VAL A 519 21.13 -33.36 5.40
C VAL A 519 21.62 -34.60 4.68
N TYR A 520 22.48 -35.38 5.33
CA TYR A 520 22.98 -36.61 4.75
C TYR A 520 22.64 -37.83 5.60
N GLN A 521 22.45 -38.95 4.92
CA GLN A 521 22.40 -40.29 5.50
C GLN A 521 23.42 -41.16 4.79
N ARG A 522 24.30 -41.80 5.55
CA ARG A 522 25.34 -42.71 5.07
C ARG A 522 25.09 -44.13 5.56
N ILE A 523 25.46 -45.09 4.73
CA ILE A 523 25.60 -46.49 5.09
C ILE A 523 27.08 -46.84 4.94
N LEU A 524 27.66 -47.36 6.01
CA LEU A 524 29.07 -47.79 6.05
C LEU A 524 29.22 -49.26 5.65
N GLY A 525 30.44 -49.70 5.39
CA GLY A 525 30.77 -51.07 4.97
C GLY A 525 30.38 -52.15 5.98
N ASN A 526 30.28 -51.80 7.26
CA ASN A 526 29.72 -52.65 8.32
C ASN A 526 28.17 -52.60 8.41
N ASN A 527 27.50 -51.99 7.44
CA ASN A 527 26.05 -51.73 7.39
C ASN A 527 25.51 -50.78 8.47
N GLN A 528 26.38 -50.10 9.21
CA GLN A 528 25.96 -49.06 10.15
C GLN A 528 25.41 -47.85 9.38
N LYS A 529 24.27 -47.33 9.85
CA LYS A 529 23.68 -46.10 9.35
C LYS A 529 24.11 -44.93 10.21
N THR A 530 24.62 -43.89 9.57
CA THR A 530 24.92 -42.61 10.22
C THR A 530 24.18 -41.51 9.49
N SER A 531 23.78 -40.47 10.22
CA SER A 531 23.14 -39.31 9.63
C SER A 531 23.75 -38.05 10.24
N GLY A 532 23.73 -36.96 9.48
CA GLY A 532 24.23 -35.69 9.94
C GLY A 532 23.74 -34.54 9.09
N CYS A 533 24.22 -33.36 9.43
CA CYS A 533 23.87 -32.12 8.79
C CYS A 533 25.13 -31.27 8.61
N LEU A 534 25.29 -30.68 7.43
CA LEU A 534 26.25 -29.61 7.17
C LEU A 534 25.49 -28.30 7.06
N ILE A 535 25.94 -27.27 7.79
CA ILE A 535 25.35 -25.93 7.74
C ILE A 535 26.24 -25.06 6.83
N CYS A 536 25.61 -24.37 5.88
CA CYS A 536 26.27 -23.44 5.00
C CYS A 536 26.12 -22.01 5.57
N LEU A 537 27.25 -21.32 5.73
CA LEU A 537 27.29 -19.97 6.30
C LEU A 537 27.63 -18.95 5.21
N TYR A 538 27.06 -17.75 5.34
CA TYR A 538 27.29 -16.64 4.43
C TYR A 538 27.62 -15.36 5.21
N ASP A 539 28.46 -14.52 4.65
CA ASP A 539 28.74 -13.19 5.19
C ASP A 539 27.64 -12.18 4.84
N LYS A 540 27.80 -10.94 5.31
CA LYS A 540 26.86 -9.83 5.03
C LYS A 540 26.72 -9.48 3.55
N TYR A 541 27.72 -9.80 2.72
CA TYR A 541 27.73 -9.58 1.28
C TYR A 541 27.17 -10.77 0.47
N GLY A 542 26.89 -11.90 1.14
CA GLY A 542 26.35 -13.12 0.52
C GLY A 542 27.41 -14.09 0.02
N ASN A 543 28.69 -13.90 0.37
CA ASN A 543 29.72 -14.88 0.05
C ASN A 543 29.67 -16.02 1.05
N GLN A 544 29.85 -17.26 0.57
CA GLN A 544 29.94 -18.43 1.43
C GLN A 544 31.23 -18.35 2.26
N ILE A 545 31.11 -18.59 3.57
CA ILE A 545 32.23 -18.52 4.52
C ILE A 545 32.38 -19.82 5.29
N ASP A 546 33.61 -20.04 5.74
CA ASP A 546 33.97 -21.04 6.73
C ASP A 546 34.06 -20.38 8.11
N SER A 547 33.37 -20.95 9.09
CA SER A 547 33.42 -20.51 10.49
C SER A 547 34.83 -20.51 11.09
N ASN A 548 35.73 -21.35 10.57
CA ASN A 548 37.12 -21.44 11.04
C ASN A 548 38.06 -20.45 10.34
N SER A 549 37.55 -19.52 9.54
CA SER A 549 38.37 -18.57 8.78
C SER A 549 38.06 -17.11 9.13
N TYR A 550 39.03 -16.23 8.87
CA TYR A 550 38.84 -14.78 8.76
C TYR A 550 38.89 -14.36 7.30
N TYR A 551 38.09 -13.36 6.94
CA TYR A 551 37.97 -12.85 5.57
C TYR A 551 38.24 -11.35 5.53
N GLU A 552 39.03 -10.90 4.57
CA GLU A 552 39.20 -9.49 4.23
C GLU A 552 38.58 -9.20 2.87
N TYR A 553 38.06 -8.00 2.68
CA TYR A 553 37.30 -7.61 1.49
C TYR A 553 37.86 -6.33 0.88
N ASP A 554 37.74 -6.19 -0.44
CA ASP A 554 37.99 -4.92 -1.12
C ASP A 554 36.82 -3.94 -0.95
N ASN A 555 36.99 -2.73 -1.49
CA ASN A 555 35.97 -1.67 -1.47
C ASN A 555 34.72 -1.96 -2.31
N THR A 556 34.68 -3.10 -3.02
CA THR A 556 33.50 -3.56 -3.75
C THR A 556 32.73 -4.62 -2.96
N GLY A 557 33.26 -5.13 -1.84
CA GLY A 557 32.66 -6.22 -1.06
C GLY A 557 33.08 -7.63 -1.52
N GLN A 558 34.09 -7.73 -2.39
CA GLN A 558 34.66 -9.01 -2.81
C GLN A 558 35.77 -9.42 -1.84
N TRP A 559 35.79 -10.68 -1.41
CA TRP A 559 36.85 -11.15 -0.52
C TRP A 559 38.19 -11.23 -1.28
N ILE A 560 39.26 -10.80 -0.61
CA ILE A 560 40.63 -10.71 -1.13
C ILE A 560 41.64 -11.47 -0.27
N CYS A 561 41.25 -11.89 0.93
CA CYS A 561 42.08 -12.69 1.82
C CYS A 561 41.19 -13.66 2.61
N ARG A 562 41.62 -14.92 2.76
CA ARG A 562 41.07 -15.89 3.69
C ARG A 562 42.20 -16.47 4.53
N THR A 563 42.07 -16.43 5.85
CA THR A 563 43.07 -16.96 6.79
C THR A 563 42.43 -17.96 7.72
N ASP A 564 42.96 -19.19 7.79
CA ASP A 564 42.52 -20.19 8.78
C ASP A 564 42.90 -19.76 10.21
N ARG A 565 41.97 -19.92 11.16
CA ARG A 565 42.13 -19.50 12.55
C ARG A 565 43.16 -20.33 13.31
N GLU A 566 43.20 -21.63 13.04
CA GLU A 566 44.08 -22.58 13.72
C GLU A 566 45.43 -22.68 13.02
N HIS A 567 45.46 -22.39 11.71
CA HIS A 567 46.63 -22.45 10.85
C HIS A 567 46.87 -21.11 10.13
N PRO A 568 47.36 -20.05 10.82
CA PRO A 568 47.52 -18.72 10.22
C PRO A 568 48.50 -18.63 9.05
N LYS A 569 49.25 -19.71 8.76
CA LYS A 569 50.11 -19.82 7.57
C LYS A 569 49.32 -20.26 6.33
N GLU A 570 48.16 -20.88 6.51
CA GLU A 570 47.24 -21.27 5.44
C GLU A 570 46.38 -20.06 5.04
N VAL A 571 47.00 -19.17 4.28
CA VAL A 571 46.36 -17.94 3.79
C VAL A 571 46.14 -18.04 2.29
N GLU A 572 44.91 -17.82 1.86
CA GLU A 572 44.56 -17.60 0.45
C GLU A 572 44.41 -16.10 0.19
N ARG A 573 45.06 -15.58 -0.85
CA ARG A 573 44.98 -14.18 -1.26
C ARG A 573 44.48 -14.08 -2.69
N ILE A 574 43.64 -13.09 -2.94
CA ILE A 574 43.18 -12.74 -4.27
C ILE A 574 43.53 -11.29 -4.56
N GLN A 575 44.20 -11.07 -5.69
CA GLN A 575 44.47 -9.75 -6.22
C GLN A 575 43.66 -9.54 -7.49
N TYR A 576 42.78 -8.54 -7.49
CA TYR A 576 42.06 -8.08 -8.66
C TYR A 576 42.76 -6.86 -9.26
N ILE A 577 43.00 -6.89 -10.57
CA ILE A 577 43.50 -5.75 -11.33
C ILE A 577 42.36 -5.29 -12.23
N TYR A 578 41.85 -4.09 -11.96
CA TYR A 578 40.76 -3.48 -12.72
C TYR A 578 41.29 -2.61 -13.87
N LYS A 579 40.46 -2.41 -14.89
CA LYS A 579 40.71 -1.53 -16.04
C LYS A 579 40.66 -0.05 -15.68
#